data_AF-A0A835MJW8-F1
#
_entry.id   AF-A0A835MJW8-F1
#
_cell.length_a   1.000
_cell.length_b   1.000
_cell.length_c   1.000
_cell.angle_alpha   90.00
_cell.angle_beta   90.00
_cell.angle_gamma   90.00
#
_symmetry.space_group_name_H-M   'P 1'
#
loop_
_entity.id
_entity.type
_entity.pdbx_description
1 polymer ?
#
loop_
_entity_poly.entity_id
_entity_poly.type
_entity_poly.pdbx_seq_one_letter_code
_entity_poly.pdbx_strand_id
1 'polypeptide(L)'
;MQMAILSRLYPCKECADHFKEVLSANPVQAGSQSEFSQWLCHIHNVVNRSLGKLVFPCQRVDARWGKLECRECACDLEGSSTETETDKQQEVTVFYCNWYY
;
A
#
# COMPACT_ATOMS: atom_id res chain seq x y z
N MET A 1 -10.90 -7.36 -15.01
CA MET A 1 -10.56 -6.47 -16.15
C MET A 1 -9.96 -5.11 -15.72
N GLN A 2 -9.98 -4.71 -14.43
CA GLN A 2 -9.54 -3.36 -13.99
C GLN A 2 -8.01 -3.12 -13.98
N MET A 3 -7.20 -4.04 -13.44
CA MET A 3 -5.76 -3.80 -13.22
C MET A 3 -4.91 -3.79 -14.50
N ALA A 4 -5.39 -4.39 -15.58
CA ALA A 4 -4.69 -4.41 -16.87
C ALA A 4 -4.53 -3.01 -17.47
N ILE A 5 -5.42 -2.07 -17.16
CA ILE A 5 -5.34 -0.68 -17.63
C ILE A 5 -4.13 0.01 -17.02
N LEU A 6 -3.83 -0.24 -15.74
CA LEU A 6 -2.68 0.36 -15.06
C LEU A 6 -1.35 -0.06 -15.72
N SER A 7 -1.27 -1.30 -16.22
CA SER A 7 -0.11 -1.78 -16.99
C SER A 7 0.08 -1.11 -18.35
N ARG A 8 -0.88 -0.29 -18.81
CA ARG A 8 -0.81 0.46 -20.07
C ARG A 8 -0.64 1.96 -19.86
N LEU A 9 -1.15 2.48 -18.75
CA LEU A 9 -1.14 3.92 -18.43
C LEU A 9 0.07 4.35 -17.59
N TYR A 10 0.85 3.39 -17.08
CA TYR A 10 2.03 3.73 -16.30
C TYR A 10 3.02 4.55 -17.17
N PRO A 11 3.40 5.78 -16.79
CA PRO A 11 4.22 6.65 -17.64
C PRO A 11 5.63 6.09 -17.93
N CYS A 12 6.13 5.24 -17.03
CA CYS A 12 7.38 4.50 -17.21
C CYS A 12 7.13 3.23 -18.04
N LYS A 13 7.66 3.17 -19.27
CA LYS A 13 7.48 2.04 -20.18
C LYS A 13 8.00 0.72 -19.62
N GLU A 14 9.23 0.69 -19.12
CA GLU A 14 9.86 -0.53 -18.59
C GLU A 14 9.10 -1.04 -17.36
N CYS A 15 8.68 -0.13 -16.48
CA CYS A 15 7.85 -0.45 -15.33
C CYS A 15 6.49 -1.03 -15.75
N ALA A 16 5.87 -0.46 -16.79
CA ALA A 16 4.60 -0.92 -17.34
C ALA A 16 4.71 -2.34 -17.91
N ASP A 17 5.77 -2.61 -18.68
CA ASP A 17 6.02 -3.91 -19.29
C ASP A 17 6.32 -4.97 -18.23
N HIS A 18 7.17 -4.66 -17.24
CA HIS A 18 7.39 -5.54 -16.09
C HIS A 18 6.08 -5.80 -15.31
N PHE A 19 5.25 -4.79 -15.12
CA PHE A 19 3.98 -4.97 -14.42
C PHE A 19 3.01 -5.89 -15.19
N LYS A 20 3.03 -5.91 -16.53
CA LYS A 20 2.26 -6.88 -17.33
C LYS A 20 2.69 -8.32 -17.03
N GLU A 21 3.99 -8.56 -16.95
CA GLU A 21 4.55 -9.89 -16.63
C GLU A 21 4.14 -10.32 -15.22
N VAL A 22 4.28 -9.41 -14.24
CA VAL A 22 3.85 -9.65 -12.86
C VAL A 22 2.36 -10.00 -12.79
N LEU A 23 1.50 -9.26 -13.50
CA LEU A 23 0.06 -9.53 -13.56
C LEU A 23 -0.26 -10.88 -14.22
N SER A 24 0.52 -11.29 -15.23
CA SER A 24 0.33 -12.59 -15.89
C SER A 24 0.67 -13.76 -14.97
N ALA A 25 1.69 -13.61 -14.12
CA ALA A 25 2.10 -14.63 -13.16
C ALA A 25 1.29 -14.61 -11.85
N ASN A 26 0.71 -13.46 -11.50
CA ASN A 26 0.00 -13.23 -10.24
C ASN A 26 -1.41 -12.68 -10.53
N PRO A 27 -2.38 -13.54 -10.87
CA PRO A 27 -3.73 -13.09 -11.21
C PRO A 27 -4.35 -12.29 -10.07
N VAL A 28 -5.09 -11.23 -10.44
CA VAL A 28 -5.70 -10.30 -9.49
C VAL A 28 -6.72 -11.02 -8.61
N GLN A 29 -6.55 -10.90 -7.29
CA GLN A 29 -7.52 -11.36 -6.30
C GLN A 29 -8.25 -10.14 -5.73
N ALA A 30 -9.56 -10.03 -5.98
CA ALA A 30 -10.35 -8.84 -5.65
C ALA A 30 -11.79 -9.17 -5.23
N GLY A 31 -12.01 -10.33 -4.59
CA GLY A 31 -13.30 -10.74 -4.04
C GLY A 31 -13.66 -10.01 -2.73
N SER A 32 -12.69 -9.45 -2.02
CA SER A 32 -12.91 -8.56 -0.88
C SER A 32 -11.84 -7.46 -0.78
N GLN A 33 -12.09 -6.43 0.04
CA GLN A 33 -11.08 -5.40 0.31
C GLN A 33 -9.81 -6.00 0.91
N SER A 34 -9.93 -6.93 1.86
CA SER A 34 -8.76 -7.53 2.54
C SER A 34 -7.94 -8.38 1.59
N GLU A 35 -8.62 -9.21 0.79
CA GLU A 35 -7.98 -10.02 -0.25
C GLU A 35 -7.23 -9.14 -1.27
N PHE A 36 -7.86 -8.06 -1.73
CA PHE A 36 -7.23 -7.14 -2.67
C PHE A 36 -6.04 -6.39 -2.06
N SER A 37 -6.14 -5.92 -0.80
CA SER A 37 -5.04 -5.29 -0.07
C SER A 37 -3.84 -6.22 0.08
N GLN A 38 -4.09 -7.48 0.44
CA GLN A 38 -3.04 -8.50 0.57
C GLN A 38 -2.39 -8.79 -0.78
N TRP A 39 -3.18 -9.00 -1.84
CA TRP A 39 -2.67 -9.21 -3.18
C TRP A 39 -1.80 -8.04 -3.66
N LEU A 40 -2.25 -6.79 -3.45
CA LEU A 40 -1.48 -5.59 -3.76
C LEU A 40 -0.15 -5.54 -2.99
N CYS A 41 -0.14 -5.91 -1.72
CA CYS A 41 1.11 -5.99 -0.95
C CYS A 41 2.08 -7.03 -1.52
N HIS A 42 1.57 -8.21 -1.87
CA HIS A 42 2.39 -9.29 -2.40
C HIS A 42 3.04 -8.93 -3.74
N ILE A 43 2.30 -8.33 -4.67
CA ILE A 43 2.87 -7.90 -5.96
C ILE A 43 3.84 -6.73 -5.78
N HIS A 44 3.61 -5.81 -4.82
CA HIS A 44 4.59 -4.77 -4.51
C HIS A 44 5.91 -5.38 -4.06
N ASN A 45 5.84 -6.45 -3.25
CA ASN A 45 7.02 -7.16 -2.81
C ASN A 45 7.72 -7.94 -3.92
N VAL A 46 7.03 -8.33 -5.00
CA VAL A 46 7.69 -8.84 -6.21
C VAL A 46 8.59 -7.77 -6.82
N VAL A 47 8.07 -6.54 -6.97
CA VAL A 47 8.84 -5.40 -7.48
C VAL A 47 9.96 -4.98 -6.51
N ASN A 48 9.72 -5.00 -5.20
CA ASN A 48 10.77 -4.72 -4.21
C ASN A 48 11.93 -5.69 -4.37
N ARG A 49 11.65 -7.00 -4.51
CA ARG A 49 12.70 -8.00 -4.73
C ARG A 49 13.46 -7.78 -6.03
N SER A 50 12.79 -7.42 -7.13
CA SER A 50 13.48 -7.14 -8.40
C SER A 50 14.40 -5.93 -8.32
N LEU A 51 14.11 -4.99 -7.42
CA LEU A 51 14.91 -3.78 -7.18
C LEU A 51 15.87 -3.90 -5.97
N GLY A 52 15.95 -5.06 -5.31
CA GLY A 52 16.79 -5.25 -4.13
C GLY A 52 16.32 -4.49 -2.88
N LYS A 53 15.06 -4.06 -2.83
CA LYS A 53 14.45 -3.39 -1.67
C LYS A 53 13.99 -4.41 -0.62
N LEU A 54 13.87 -3.94 0.62
CA LEU A 54 13.36 -4.73 1.73
C LEU A 54 11.92 -5.20 1.47
N VAL A 55 11.60 -6.40 1.94
CA VAL A 55 10.24 -6.95 1.87
C VAL A 55 9.37 -6.29 2.93
N PHE A 56 8.24 -5.75 2.50
CA PHE A 56 7.24 -5.20 3.41
C PHE A 56 6.43 -6.33 4.07
N PRO A 57 6.25 -6.34 5.40
CA PRO A 57 5.44 -7.35 6.07
C PRO A 57 3.94 -7.14 5.81
N CYS A 58 3.34 -7.96 4.93
CA CYS A 58 1.94 -7.80 4.52
C CYS A 58 0.91 -7.96 5.65
N GLN A 59 1.29 -8.50 6.82
CA GLN A 59 0.45 -8.48 8.02
C GLN A 59 0.12 -7.05 8.48
N ARG A 60 0.93 -6.05 8.07
CA ARG A 60 0.76 -4.64 8.44
C ARG A 60 0.14 -3.80 7.32
N VAL A 61 -0.39 -4.42 6.25
CA VAL A 61 -0.93 -3.67 5.11
C VAL A 61 -2.11 -2.78 5.50
N ASP A 62 -3.02 -3.27 6.35
CA ASP A 62 -4.18 -2.51 6.80
C ASP A 62 -3.79 -1.41 7.82
N ALA A 63 -2.78 -1.65 8.65
CA ALA A 63 -2.26 -0.61 9.54
C ALA A 63 -1.63 0.57 8.76
N ARG A 64 -1.07 0.29 7.58
CA ARG A 64 -0.38 1.29 6.75
C ARG A 64 -1.31 2.02 5.76
N TRP A 65 -2.24 1.29 5.15
CA TRP A 65 -3.09 1.72 4.04
C TRP A 65 -4.57 1.33 4.18
N GLY A 66 -4.93 0.66 5.27
CA GLY A 66 -6.30 0.30 5.56
C GLY A 66 -7.12 1.52 5.95
N LYS A 67 -8.38 1.27 6.28
CA LYS A 67 -9.30 2.33 6.70
C LYS A 67 -8.78 2.91 8.01
N LEU A 68 -8.73 4.24 8.10
CA LEU A 68 -8.69 4.90 9.39
C LEU A 68 -9.98 4.52 10.12
N GLU A 69 -9.89 3.82 11.25
CA GLU A 69 -11.02 3.66 12.15
C GLU A 69 -11.29 5.01 12.81
N CYS A 70 -12.05 5.86 12.10
CA CYS A 70 -12.51 7.13 12.62
C CYS A 70 -13.63 6.84 13.62
N ARG A 71 -13.26 6.57 14.88
CA ARG A 71 -14.23 6.65 15.97
C ARG A 71 -14.62 8.13 16.04
N GLU A 72 -15.89 8.43 15.78
CA GLU A 72 -16.48 9.78 15.83
C GLU A 72 -15.87 10.81 14.85
N CYS A 73 -15.85 10.52 13.54
CA CYS A 73 -15.49 11.49 12.49
C CYS A 73 -14.11 12.20 12.63
N ALA A 74 -13.21 11.67 13.47
CA ALA A 74 -11.90 12.29 13.73
C ALA A 74 -10.90 12.25 12.57
N CYS A 75 -11.32 11.85 11.37
CA CYS A 75 -10.47 11.85 10.17
C CYS A 75 -11.09 12.59 8.98
N ASP A 76 -12.14 13.37 9.21
CA ASP A 76 -12.50 14.42 8.25
C ASP A 76 -11.30 15.37 8.18
N LEU A 77 -10.70 15.51 6.99
CA LEU A 77 -9.56 16.38 6.74
C LEU A 77 -9.93 17.87 6.80
N GLU A 78 -10.93 18.23 7.61
CA GLU A 78 -11.20 19.60 8.01
C GLU A 78 -10.44 19.84 9.32
N GLY A 79 -9.25 20.43 9.16
CA GLY A 79 -8.33 20.68 10.26
C GLY A 79 -9.02 21.40 11.43
N SER A 80 -9.07 20.71 12.57
CA SER A 80 -9.26 21.34 13.87
C SER A 80 -8.09 20.92 14.76
N SER A 81 -7.17 21.86 14.93
CA SER A 81 -6.05 21.78 15.87
C SER A 81 -6.57 21.76 17.30
N THR A 82 -6.38 20.67 18.04
CA THR A 82 -6.08 20.73 19.48
C THR A 82 -5.31 19.48 19.91
N GLU A 83 -4.22 19.70 20.65
CA GLU A 83 -3.24 18.72 21.13
C GLU A 83 -3.73 17.93 22.36
N THR A 84 -2.91 16.94 22.76
CA THR A 84 -2.93 16.04 23.95
C THR A 84 -3.63 14.69 23.70
N GLU A 85 -3.12 13.50 24.07
CA GLU A 85 -1.96 13.07 24.85
C GLU A 85 -1.66 11.59 24.50
N THR A 86 -0.36 11.24 24.49
CA THR A 86 0.26 9.91 24.72
C THR A 86 -0.57 8.61 24.68
N ASP A 87 -0.25 7.69 23.76
CA ASP A 87 0.20 6.31 24.07
C ASP A 87 0.69 5.58 22.78
N LYS A 88 1.86 4.93 22.83
CA LYS A 88 2.46 3.96 21.86
C LYS A 88 2.59 4.29 20.36
N GLN A 89 2.30 5.50 19.88
CA GLN A 89 2.40 5.80 18.44
C GLN A 89 3.84 6.12 17.94
N GLN A 90 4.84 6.12 18.82
CA GLN A 90 6.17 6.67 18.50
C GLN A 90 7.18 5.64 17.95
N GLU A 91 6.97 4.33 18.14
CA GLU A 91 7.81 3.32 17.47
C GLU A 91 7.42 3.09 16.01
N VAL A 92 6.19 3.46 15.62
CA VAL A 92 5.72 3.28 14.25
C VAL A 92 6.18 4.43 13.34
N THR A 93 6.41 5.62 13.91
CA THR A 93 6.77 6.84 13.16
C THR A 93 8.09 6.71 12.39
N VAL A 94 9.02 5.87 12.84
CA VAL A 94 10.30 5.62 12.16
C VAL A 94 10.12 4.78 10.87
N PHE A 95 9.06 3.98 10.77
CA PHE A 95 8.76 3.23 9.54
C PHE A 95 7.90 4.01 8.53
N TYR A 96 7.24 5.09 8.97
CA TYR A 96 6.31 5.85 8.13
C TYR A 96 6.97 6.71 7.04
N CYS A 97 8.30 6.90 7.06
CA CYS A 97 9.02 7.69 6.06
C CYS A 97 9.65 6.89 4.90
N ASN A 98 9.71 5.56 4.96
CA ASN A 98 10.37 4.76 3.91
C ASN A 98 9.39 4.14 2.92
N TRP A 99 8.66 5.01 2.22
CA TRP A 99 8.09 4.69 0.92
C TRP A 99 8.61 5.64 -0.19
N TYR A 100 9.65 6.43 0.14
CA TYR A 100 10.37 7.30 -0.80
C TYR A 100 11.88 7.00 -0.89
N TYR A 101 12.36 5.89 -0.31
CA TYR A 101 13.70 5.34 -0.53
C TYR A 101 13.66 3.82 -0.62
#